data_AF-A0A350LQ21-F1
#
_entry.id   AF-A0A350LQ21-F1
#
_cell.length_a   1.000
_cell.length_b   1.000
_cell.length_c   1.000
_cell.angle_alpha   90.00
_cell.angle_beta   90.00
_cell.angle_gamma   90.00
#
_symmetry.space_group_name_H-M   'P 1'
#
loop_
_entity.id
_entity.type
_entity.pdbx_description
1 polymer ?
#
loop_
_entity_poly.entity_id
_entity_poly.type
_entity_poly.pdbx_seq_one_letter_code
_entity_poly.pdbx_strand_id
1 'polypeptide(L)' 'YVGNDLSTPRPEFGFAGLKPGDQWCLCAARFLQAHEEGCAPQVRLAATHARALDIVPLEVLEQHAAA' A
#
# COMPACT_ATOMS: atom_id res chain seq x y z
N TYR A 1 -10.67 -11.88 -5.83
CA TYR A 1 -9.76 -13.04 -5.96
C TYR A 1 -8.50 -12.92 -5.08
N VAL A 2 -7.97 -11.71 -4.85
CA VAL A 2 -6.68 -11.53 -4.13
C VAL A 2 -6.77 -11.45 -2.59
N GLY A 3 -7.96 -11.14 -2.03
CA GLY A 3 -8.22 -11.14 -0.58
C GLY A 3 -7.40 -10.09 0.17
N ASN A 4 -7.89 -8.85 0.24
CA ASN A 4 -7.42 -7.77 1.12
C ASN A 4 -8.40 -6.60 0.97
N ASP A 5 -9.63 -6.78 1.46
CA ASP A 5 -10.68 -5.77 1.31
C ASP A 5 -10.42 -4.60 2.27
N LEU A 6 -9.94 -3.49 1.70
CA LEU A 6 -9.73 -2.23 2.40
C LEU A 6 -10.85 -1.22 2.12
N SER A 7 -11.90 -1.58 1.39
CA SER A 7 -12.96 -0.64 0.99
C SER A 7 -14.25 -0.86 1.77
N THR A 8 -14.58 -2.10 2.13
CA THR A 8 -15.77 -2.37 2.95
C THR A 8 -15.58 -1.83 4.37
N PRO A 9 -16.47 -0.95 4.86
CA PRO A 9 -16.43 -0.51 6.25
C PRO A 9 -16.58 -1.68 7.22
N ARG A 10 -15.81 -1.66 8.30
CA ARG A 10 -15.90 -2.57 9.45
C ARG A 10 -16.06 -1.77 10.74
N PRO A 11 -17.28 -1.24 11.04
CA PRO A 11 -17.54 -0.44 12.23
C PRO A 11 -17.20 -1.17 13.54
N GLU A 12 -17.30 -2.49 13.54
CA GLU A 12 -16.92 -3.36 14.65
C GLU A 12 -15.43 -3.23 15.06
N PHE A 13 -14.59 -2.76 14.13
CA PHE A 13 -13.16 -2.50 14.36
C PHE A 13 -12.82 -1.00 14.24
N GLY A 14 -13.82 -0.12 14.16
CA GLY A 14 -13.61 1.31 13.94
C GLY A 14 -13.01 1.66 12.57
N PHE A 15 -13.11 0.76 11.58
CA PHE A 15 -12.56 0.97 10.24
C PHE A 15 -13.66 1.45 9.28
N ALA A 16 -13.53 2.66 8.75
CA ALA A 16 -14.53 3.25 7.87
C ALA A 16 -14.48 2.74 6.41
N GLY A 17 -13.44 1.98 6.04
CA GLY A 17 -13.13 1.69 4.64
C GLY A 17 -12.38 2.85 3.97
N LEU A 18 -11.45 2.52 3.08
CA LEU A 18 -10.64 3.47 2.33
C LEU A 18 -11.32 3.87 1.01
N LYS A 19 -11.03 5.09 0.59
CA LYS A 19 -11.40 5.67 -0.70
C LYS A 19 -10.14 6.03 -1.50
N PRO A 20 -10.24 6.14 -2.84
CA PRO A 20 -9.14 6.66 -3.64
C PRO A 20 -8.64 8.01 -3.12
N GLY A 21 -7.33 8.13 -2.90
CA GLY A 21 -6.67 9.32 -2.34
C GLY A 21 -6.36 9.24 -0.86
N ASP A 22 -6.95 8.31 -0.10
CA ASP A 22 -6.60 8.11 1.30
C ASP A 22 -5.16 7.59 1.45
N GLN A 23 -4.44 8.11 2.44
CA GLN A 23 -3.12 7.60 2.82
C GLN A 23 -3.27 6.48 3.84
N TRP A 24 -2.72 5.32 3.53
CA TRP A 24 -2.81 4.14 4.39
C TRP A 24 -1.52 3.33 4.37
N CYS A 25 -1.10 2.85 5.55
CA CYS A 25 0.04 1.95 5.64
C CYS A 25 -0.37 0.56 5.14
N LEU A 26 0.26 0.11 4.05
CA LEU A 26 0.06 -1.24 3.51
C LEU A 26 1.12 -2.20 4.03
N CYS A 27 0.76 -3.48 4.12
CA CYS A 27 1.76 -4.54 4.25
C CYS A 27 2.67 -4.51 3.01
N ALA A 28 3.99 -4.49 3.20
CA ALA A 28 4.95 -4.40 2.10
C ALA A 28 4.77 -5.51 1.04
N ALA A 29 4.46 -6.73 1.47
CA ALA A 29 4.15 -7.84 0.56
C ALA A 29 2.89 -7.60 -0.31
N ARG A 30 1.88 -6.88 0.22
CA ARG A 30 0.67 -6.52 -0.56
C ARG A 30 0.96 -5.43 -1.56
N PHE A 31 1.84 -4.50 -1.22
CA PHE A 31 2.34 -3.52 -2.18
C PHE A 31 3.14 -4.20 -3.31
N LEU A 32 4.07 -5.11 -2.97
CA LEU A 32 4.87 -5.83 -3.97
C LEU A 32 3.98 -6.62 -4.93
N GLN A 33 2.99 -7.35 -4.41
CA GLN A 33 2.02 -8.05 -5.23
C GLN A 33 1.32 -7.11 -6.21
N ALA A 34 0.85 -5.95 -5.74
CA ALA A 34 0.20 -4.97 -6.61
C ALA A 34 1.16 -4.42 -7.67
N HIS A 35 2.45 -4.26 -7.34
CA HIS A 35 3.47 -3.85 -8.31
C HIS A 35 3.67 -4.90 -9.41
N GLU A 36 3.79 -6.18 -9.04
CA GLU A 36 3.92 -7.30 -9.98
C GLU A 36 2.69 -7.44 -10.88
N GLU A 37 1.51 -7.10 -10.38
CA GLU A 37 0.24 -7.05 -11.14
C GLU A 37 0.04 -5.73 -11.92
N GLY A 38 1.00 -4.79 -11.86
CA GLY A 38 0.95 -3.52 -12.59
C GLY A 38 -0.07 -2.50 -12.05
N CYS A 39 -0.52 -2.66 -10.81
CA CYS A 39 -1.55 -1.85 -10.17
C CYS A 39 -1.13 -1.28 -8.79
N ALA A 40 0.18 -1.20 -8.50
CA ALA A 40 0.67 -0.59 -7.27
C ALA A 40 0.21 0.87 -7.12
N PRO A 41 -0.19 1.30 -5.90
CA PRO A 41 -0.53 2.69 -5.62
C PRO A 41 0.72 3.56 -5.50
N GLN A 42 0.53 4.89 -5.50
CA GLN A 42 1.63 5.82 -5.20
C GLN A 42 2.14 5.66 -3.76
N VAL A 43 3.44 5.88 -3.57
CA VAL A 43 4.16 5.73 -2.30
C VAL A 43 4.63 7.09 -1.79
N ARG A 44 4.40 7.35 -0.49
CA ARG A 44 5.02 8.48 0.20
C ARG A 44 6.27 7.99 0.92
N LEU A 45 7.44 8.17 0.30
CA LEU A 45 8.71 7.63 0.80
C LEU A 45 9.03 8.08 2.24
N ALA A 46 8.83 9.36 2.54
CA ALA A 46 9.06 9.92 3.87
C ALA A 46 8.14 9.32 4.98
N ALA A 47 7.04 8.68 4.60
CA ALA A 47 6.10 8.02 5.51
C ALA A 47 6.18 6.48 5.44
N THR A 48 7.16 5.93 4.72
CA THR A 48 7.35 4.48 4.57
C THR A 48 8.51 4.03 5.44
N HIS A 49 8.28 3.04 6.30
CA HIS A 49 9.31 2.54 7.21
C HIS A 49 10.44 1.83 6.45
N ALA A 50 11.70 2.02 6.87
CA ALA A 50 12.88 1.49 6.18
C ALA A 50 12.86 -0.04 5.99
N ARG A 51 12.27 -0.79 6.94
CA ARG A 51 12.04 -2.25 6.82
C ARG A 51 11.16 -2.67 5.65
N ALA A 52 10.46 -1.77 4.95
CA ALA A 52 9.82 -2.11 3.69
C ALA A 52 10.84 -2.65 2.67
N LEU A 53 12.10 -2.20 2.76
CA LEU A 53 13.23 -2.64 1.95
C LEU A 53 13.62 -4.11 2.15
N ASP A 54 13.16 -4.75 3.24
CA ASP A 54 13.34 -6.19 3.46
C ASP A 54 12.51 -7.01 2.45
N ILE A 55 11.50 -6.40 1.81
CA ILE A 55 10.52 -7.06 0.93
C ILE A 55 10.46 -6.39 -0.44
N VAL A 56 10.50 -5.05 -0.49
CA VAL A 56 10.33 -4.26 -1.73
C VAL A 56 11.64 -3.52 -2.03
N PRO A 57 12.28 -3.72 -3.20
CA PRO A 57 13.47 -2.97 -3.56
C PRO A 57 13.25 -1.45 -3.55
N LEU A 58 14.29 -0.67 -3.22
CA LEU A 58 14.18 0.80 -3.15
C LEU A 58 13.77 1.38 -4.50
N GLU A 59 14.32 0.88 -5.60
CA GLU A 59 14.00 1.36 -6.95
C GLU A 59 12.51 1.18 -7.29
N VAL A 60 11.87 0.13 -6.75
CA VAL A 60 10.44 -0.11 -6.93
C VAL A 60 9.63 0.94 -6.15
N LEU A 61 10.04 1.27 -4.91
CA LEU A 61 9.37 2.32 -4.14
C LEU A 61 9.54 3.70 -4.80
N GLU A 62 10.72 4.01 -5.34
CA GLU A 62 11.01 5.27 -6.03
C GLU A 62 10.22 5.44 -7.33
N GLN A 63 10.03 4.36 -8.11
CA GLN A 63 9.19 4.37 -9.31
C GLN A 63 7.73 4.79 -9.03
N HIS A 64 7.25 4.52 -7.82
CA HIS A 64 5.88 4.82 -7.39
C HIS A 64 5.81 6.06 -6.50
N ALA A 65 6.91 6.81 -6.31
CA ALA A 65 6.92 7.97 -5.43
C ALA A 65 5.88 9.03 -5.85
N ALA A 66 5.02 9.44 -4.91
CA ALA A 66 4.13 10.57 -5.10
C ALA A 66 4.93 11.87 -5.25
N ALA A 67 4.46 12.77 -6.10
CA ALA A 67 5.03 14.12 -6.27
C ALA A 67 4.88 14.98 -5.01
#